data_AF-X0QVV6-F1
#
_entry.id   AF-X0QVV6-F1
#
_cell.length_a   1.000
_cell.length_b   1.000
_cell.length_c   1.000
_cell.angle_alpha   90.00
_cell.angle_beta   90.00
_cell.angle_gamma   90.00
#
_symmetry.space_group_name_H-M   'P 1'
#
loop_
_entity.id
_entity.type
_entity.pdbx_description
1 polymer ?
#
loop_
_entity_poly.entity_id
_entity_poly.type
_entity_poly.pdbx_seq_one_letter_code
_entity_poly.pdbx_strand_id
1 'polypeptide(L)'
;MHDDNIEVLRARVIAANPSLNTAENNNQWWLLGTSGCHLCDIAEQIITQFQAVQPISYQNVDIADFDEALMMEFATTIPVILTPSKRLNYPFSVMDLQQLLAHN
;
A
#
# COMPACT_ATOMS: atom_id res chain seq x y z
N MET A 1 11.08 -12.58 14.92
CA MET A 1 9.72 -12.02 14.98
C MET A 1 9.90 -10.58 14.53
N HIS A 2 9.79 -10.33 13.23
CA HIS A 2 10.02 -9.00 12.67
C HIS A 2 8.81 -8.15 13.07
N ASP A 3 9.00 -7.30 14.08
CA ASP A 3 8.21 -6.10 14.22
C ASP A 3 8.43 -5.32 12.92
N ASP A 4 7.56 -5.57 11.93
CA ASP A 4 7.40 -4.71 10.77
C ASP A 4 6.91 -3.38 11.33
N ASN A 5 7.85 -2.55 11.78
CA ASN A 5 7.53 -1.21 12.24
C ASN A 5 7.00 -0.45 11.03
N ILE A 6 5.68 -0.40 10.91
CA ILE A 6 4.97 0.22 9.79
C ILE A 6 5.36 1.69 9.66
N GLU A 7 5.64 2.38 10.77
CA GLU A 7 6.14 3.76 10.75
C GLU A 7 7.50 3.84 10.05
N VAL A 8 8.43 2.93 10.38
CA VAL A 8 9.75 2.86 9.72
C VAL A 8 9.61 2.49 8.25
N LEU A 9 8.76 1.53 7.91
CA LEU A 9 8.51 1.15 6.51
C LEU A 9 7.93 2.33 5.71
N ARG A 10 6.95 3.04 6.27
CA ARG A 10 6.38 4.24 5.64
C ARG A 10 7.42 5.34 5.47
N ALA A 11 8.28 5.57 6.48
CA ALA A 11 9.37 6.53 6.37
C ALA A 11 10.35 6.19 5.24
N ARG A 12 10.67 4.90 5.04
CA ARG A 12 11.50 4.45 3.91
C ARG A 12 10.82 4.70 2.56
N VAL A 13 9.53 4.39 2.45
CA VAL A 13 8.73 4.65 1.23
C VAL A 13 8.68 6.15 0.92
N ILE A 14 8.49 7.02 1.92
CA ILE A 14 8.52 8.49 1.74
C ILE A 14 9.91 8.97 1.32
N ALA A 15 10.97 8.42 1.92
CA ALA A 15 12.35 8.78 1.54
C ALA A 15 12.67 8.39 0.09
N ALA A 16 12.14 7.25 -0.37
CA ALA A 16 12.30 6.75 -1.73
C ALA A 16 11.45 7.52 -2.76
N ASN A 17 10.26 7.99 -2.36
CA ASN A 17 9.41 8.85 -3.19
C ASN A 17 8.98 10.11 -2.41
N PRO A 18 9.78 11.19 -2.44
CA PRO A 18 9.53 12.41 -1.68
C PRO A 18 8.20 13.12 -2.00
N SER A 19 7.56 12.81 -3.14
CA SER A 19 6.24 13.33 -3.47
C SER A 19 5.16 12.88 -2.47
N LEU A 20 5.43 11.80 -1.72
CA LEU A 20 4.57 11.30 -0.66
C LEU A 20 4.67 12.11 0.65
N ASN A 21 5.67 12.99 0.79
CA ASN A 21 5.89 13.78 2.00
C ASN A 21 4.92 14.99 2.07
N THR A 22 3.62 14.72 2.19
CA THR A 22 2.57 15.73 2.33
C THR A 22 1.76 15.49 3.60
N ALA A 23 1.19 16.55 4.18
CA ALA A 23 0.37 16.43 5.38
C ALA A 23 -0.88 15.54 5.17
N GLU A 24 -1.38 15.48 3.93
CA GLU A 24 -2.53 14.65 3.53
C GLU A 24 -2.19 13.16 3.53
N ASN A 25 -0.93 12.80 3.26
CA ASN A 25 -0.47 11.42 3.15
C ASN A 25 -0.22 10.70 4.47
N ASN A 26 -0.23 11.41 5.60
CA ASN A 26 0.01 10.82 6.92
C ASN A 26 -1.01 9.72 7.27
N ASN A 27 -2.26 9.91 6.86
CA ASN A 27 -3.35 8.97 7.12
C ASN A 27 -3.80 8.18 5.89
N GLN A 28 -3.11 8.37 4.76
CA GLN A 28 -3.52 7.79 3.49
C GLN A 28 -3.07 6.34 3.33
N TRP A 29 -3.91 5.56 2.64
CA TRP A 29 -3.59 4.20 2.23
C TRP A 29 -2.76 4.26 0.94
N TRP A 30 -1.74 3.42 0.84
CA TRP A 30 -0.96 3.28 -0.37
C TRP A 30 -1.13 1.88 -0.97
N LEU A 31 -1.37 1.83 -2.28
CA LEU A 31 -1.25 0.61 -3.06
C LEU A 31 0.14 0.61 -3.72
N LEU A 32 1.07 -0.14 -3.14
CA LEU A 32 2.39 -0.33 -3.71
C LEU A 32 2.31 -1.37 -4.82
N GLY A 33 2.76 -0.98 -6.00
CA GLY A 33 2.71 -1.81 -7.20
C GLY A 33 3.69 -1.31 -8.24
N THR A 34 3.56 -1.79 -9.47
CA THR A 34 4.30 -1.21 -10.60
C THR A 34 3.47 -1.34 -11.88
N SER A 35 3.73 -0.45 -12.83
CA SER A 35 3.04 -0.43 -14.11
C SER A 35 3.21 -1.75 -14.88
N GLY A 36 2.15 -2.23 -15.52
CA GLY A 36 2.17 -3.49 -16.28
C GLY A 36 2.06 -4.77 -15.43
N CYS A 37 1.76 -4.64 -14.13
CA CYS A 37 1.54 -5.78 -13.24
C CYS A 37 0.06 -6.19 -13.19
N HIS A 38 -0.26 -7.37 -13.74
CA HIS A 38 -1.63 -7.89 -13.75
C HIS A 38 -2.26 -8.04 -12.36
N LEU A 39 -1.46 -8.42 -11.35
CA LEU A 39 -1.96 -8.53 -9.98
C LEU A 39 -2.34 -7.16 -9.40
N CYS A 40 -1.64 -6.09 -9.79
CA CYS A 40 -1.97 -4.73 -9.37
C CYS A 40 -3.33 -4.30 -9.95
N ASP A 41 -3.62 -4.64 -11.22
CA ASP A 41 -4.94 -4.38 -11.81
C ASP A 41 -6.07 -5.07 -11.02
N ILE A 42 -5.83 -6.31 -10.56
CA ILE A 42 -6.78 -7.05 -9.72
C ILE A 42 -6.95 -6.36 -8.36
N ALA A 43 -5.86 -5.92 -7.72
CA ALA A 43 -5.93 -5.18 -6.47
C ALA A 43 -6.72 -3.87 -6.59
N GLU A 44 -6.54 -3.11 -7.68
CA GLU A 44 -7.31 -1.89 -7.94
C GLU A 44 -8.80 -2.18 -8.12
N GLN A 45 -9.17 -3.29 -8.78
CA GLN A 45 -10.57 -3.71 -8.87
C GLN A 45 -11.16 -4.05 -7.49
N ILE A 46 -10.40 -4.72 -6.62
CA ILE A 46 -10.83 -5.02 -5.25
C ILE A 46 -11.03 -3.74 -4.44
N ILE A 47 -10.11 -2.77 -4.55
CA ILE A 47 -10.25 -1.47 -3.89
C ILE A 47 -11.45 -0.71 -4.44
N THR A 48 -11.67 -0.71 -5.76
CA THR A 48 -12.82 -0.06 -6.40
C THR A 48 -14.15 -0.63 -5.89
N GLN A 49 -14.24 -1.96 -5.76
CA GLN A 49 -15.42 -2.62 -5.17
C GLN A 49 -15.63 -2.22 -3.71
N PHE A 50 -14.55 -2.10 -2.94
CA PHE A 50 -14.63 -1.65 -1.56
C PHE A 50 -15.05 -0.18 -1.47
N GLN A 51 -14.57 0.68 -2.36
CA GLN A 51 -14.94 2.10 -2.44
C GLN A 51 -16.44 2.32 -2.71
N ALA A 52 -17.12 1.36 -3.33
CA ALA A 52 -18.57 1.42 -3.54
C ALA A 52 -19.39 1.38 -2.24
N VAL A 53 -18.82 0.84 -1.15
CA VAL A 53 -19.49 0.73 0.15
C VAL A 53 -18.79 1.50 1.27
N GLN A 54 -17.52 1.84 1.08
CA GLN A 54 -16.70 2.53 2.08
C GLN A 54 -15.86 3.62 1.40
N PRO A 55 -16.08 4.91 1.67
CA PRO A 55 -15.35 5.99 1.03
C PRO A 55 -13.93 6.11 1.60
N ILE A 56 -13.01 5.27 1.11
CA ILE A 56 -11.59 5.38 1.38
C ILE A 56 -10.89 6.16 0.26
N SER A 57 -9.88 6.94 0.64
CA SER A 57 -8.90 7.50 -0.29
C SER A 57 -7.64 6.65 -0.25
N TYR A 58 -7.07 6.37 -1.42
CA TYR A 58 -5.77 5.71 -1.54
C TYR A 58 -4.96 6.35 -2.67
N GLN A 59 -3.65 6.10 -2.68
CA GLN A 59 -2.76 6.48 -3.76
C GLN A 59 -1.95 5.28 -4.25
N ASN A 60 -1.77 5.17 -5.55
CA ASN A 60 -0.81 4.26 -6.15
C ASN A 60 0.62 4.76 -5.91
N VAL A 61 1.50 3.88 -5.49
CA VAL A 61 2.93 4.15 -5.33
C VAL A 61 3.70 3.15 -6.19
N ASP A 62 4.39 3.65 -7.23
CA ASP A 62 5.18 2.79 -8.10
C ASP A 62 6.50 2.44 -7.41
N ILE A 63 6.72 1.14 -7.17
CA ILE A 63 7.94 0.65 -6.55
C ILE A 63 9.16 0.82 -7.45
N ALA A 64 8.97 1.06 -8.76
CA ALA A 64 10.05 1.36 -9.70
C ALA A 64 10.74 2.70 -9.40
N ASP A 65 10.09 3.59 -8.65
CA ASP A 65 10.67 4.86 -8.19
C ASP A 65 11.58 4.67 -6.96
N PHE A 66 11.63 3.47 -6.36
CA PHE A 66 12.38 3.23 -5.13
C PHE A 66 13.87 2.99 -5.38
N ASP A 67 14.67 3.10 -4.30
CA ASP A 67 16.02 2.56 -4.32
C ASP A 67 16.00 1.03 -4.51
N GLU A 68 17.09 0.50 -5.07
CA GLU A 68 17.17 -0.91 -5.47
C GLU A 68 16.85 -1.89 -4.33
N ALA A 69 17.30 -1.60 -3.10
CA ALA A 69 17.07 -2.49 -1.97
C ALA A 69 15.58 -2.52 -1.57
N LEU A 70 14.95 -1.35 -1.46
CA LEU A 70 13.52 -1.28 -1.13
C LEU A 70 12.65 -1.83 -2.27
N MET A 71 13.00 -1.59 -3.53
CA MET A 71 12.31 -2.17 -4.68
C MET A 71 12.34 -3.70 -4.63
N MET A 72 13.51 -4.31 -4.35
CA MET A 72 13.63 -5.77 -4.27
C MET A 72 12.81 -6.39 -3.11
N GLU A 73 12.64 -5.68 -2.00
CA GLU A 73 11.76 -6.12 -0.89
C GLU A 73 10.29 -6.25 -1.33
N PHE A 74 9.84 -5.41 -2.28
CA PHE A 74 8.47 -5.43 -2.79
C PHE A 74 8.29 -6.23 -4.08
N ALA A 75 9.34 -6.42 -4.89
CA ALA A 75 9.26 -6.99 -6.24
C ALA A 75 8.53 -8.35 -6.32
N THR A 76 8.56 -9.16 -5.26
CA THR A 76 7.88 -10.48 -5.20
C THR A 76 6.60 -10.49 -4.38
N THR A 77 6.23 -9.35 -3.77
CA THR A 77 5.06 -9.23 -2.88
C THR A 77 4.01 -8.24 -3.38
N ILE A 78 4.32 -7.42 -4.39
CA ILE A 78 3.32 -6.53 -5.01
C ILE A 78 2.17 -7.33 -5.64
N PRO A 79 0.93 -6.81 -5.56
CA PRO A 79 0.54 -5.56 -4.91
C PRO A 79 0.49 -5.65 -3.38
N VAL A 80 0.82 -4.55 -2.71
CA VAL A 80 0.75 -4.42 -1.24
C VAL A 80 -0.08 -3.20 -0.85
N ILE A 81 -1.00 -3.37 0.10
CA ILE A 81 -1.67 -2.25 0.77
C ILE A 81 -0.86 -1.85 1.99
N LEU A 82 -0.49 -0.58 2.09
CA LEU A 82 0.17 0.00 3.26
C LEU A 82 -0.68 1.14 3.80
N THR A 83 -1.38 0.89 4.91
CA THR A 83 -2.09 1.91 5.68
C THR A 83 -1.11 2.60 6.65
N PRO A 84 -1.55 3.62 7.41
CA PRO A 84 -0.72 4.22 8.45
C PRO A 84 -0.24 3.23 9.52
N SER A 85 -0.99 2.14 9.73
CA SER A 85 -0.78 1.21 10.85
C SER A 85 -0.65 -0.25 10.45
N LYS A 86 -0.92 -0.61 9.19
CA LYS A 86 -0.94 -2.01 8.73
C LYS A 86 -0.35 -2.17 7.34
N ARG A 87 0.28 -3.31 7.12
CA ARG A 87 0.66 -3.84 5.80
C ARG A 87 -0.21 -5.05 5.49
N LEU A 88 -0.71 -5.13 4.26
CA LEU A 88 -1.46 -6.28 3.75
C LEU A 88 -0.91 -6.64 2.37
N ASN A 89 -0.26 -7.79 2.27
CA ASN A 89 0.26 -8.31 1.00
C ASN A 89 -0.84 -9.06 0.25
N TYR A 90 -0.77 -9.07 -1.08
CA TYR A 90 -1.56 -9.99 -1.88
C TYR A 90 -1.25 -11.47 -1.50
N PRO A 91 -2.24 -12.39 -1.55
CA PRO A 91 -3.64 -12.20 -1.91
C PRO A 91 -4.49 -11.57 -0.80
N PHE A 92 -5.44 -10.72 -1.21
CA PHE A 92 -6.46 -10.15 -0.32
C PHE A 92 -7.81 -9.99 -1.04
N SER A 93 -8.87 -9.82 -0.26
CA SER A 93 -10.26 -9.62 -0.69
C SER A 93 -10.84 -8.31 -0.16
N VAL A 94 -12.06 -7.95 -0.58
CA VAL A 94 -12.81 -6.81 -0.02
C VAL A 94 -12.99 -6.96 1.50
N MET A 95 -13.18 -8.18 1.99
CA MET A 95 -13.36 -8.44 3.43
C MET A 95 -12.07 -8.17 4.22
N ASP A 96 -10.91 -8.46 3.63
CA ASP A 96 -9.61 -8.14 4.25
C ASP A 96 -9.39 -6.63 4.35
N LEU A 97 -9.80 -5.86 3.32
CA LEU A 97 -9.76 -4.39 3.37
C LEU A 97 -10.67 -3.84 4.48
N GLN A 98 -11.86 -4.42 4.65
CA GLN A 98 -12.76 -4.04 5.73
C GLN A 98 -12.13 -4.26 7.13
N GLN A 99 -11.36 -5.34 7.31
CA GLN A 99 -10.65 -5.62 8.57
C GLN A 99 -9.54 -4.60 8.89
N LEU A 100 -9.04 -3.86 7.88
CA LEU A 100 -8.08 -2.79 8.12
C LEU A 100 -8.71 -1.59 8.84
N LEU A 101 -10.02 -1.37 8.67
CA LEU A 101 -10.75 -0.28 9.33
C LEU A 101 -11.24 -0.63 10.75
N ALA A 102 -11.44 -1.92 11.04
CA ALA A 102 -12.06 -2.40 12.27
C ALA A 102 -11.21 -2.25 13.56
N HIS A 103 -10.00 -1.68 13.46
CA HIS A 103 -9.04 -1.55 14.57
C HIS A 103 -8.51 -0.12 14.71
N ASN A 104 -9.42 0.87 14.74
CA ASN A 104 -9.12 2.23 15.20
C ASN A 104 -9.64 2.44 16.62
#